data_AF-A0A0B1SNY3-F1
#
_entry.id   AF-A0A0B1SNY3-F1
#
_cell.length_a   1.000
_cell.length_b   1.000
_cell.length_c   1.000
_cell.angle_alpha   90.00
_cell.angle_beta   90.00
_cell.angle_gamma   90.00
#
_symmetry.space_group_name_H-M   'P 1'
#
loop_
_entity.id
_entity.type
_entity.pdbx_description
1 polymer ?
#
loop_
_entity_poly.entity_id
_entity_poly.type
_entity_poly.pdbx_seq_one_letter_code
_entity_poly.pdbx_strand_id
1 'polypeptide(L)'
;LRPVASGNWGCGVFGGNKELKSLIQIIAAAKARRGLIYCTFHDKPFETSLVEQYEKLLEMGATIGEVYRALTSFHKQLEREPKLSVFQHVSNCLAAFRA
;
A
#
# COMPACT_ATOMS: atom_id res chain seq x y z
N LEU A 1 -12.92 -17.28 -4.79
CA LEU A 1 -12.14 -17.65 -3.59
C LEU A 1 -12.63 -16.82 -2.40
N ARG A 2 -12.68 -17.38 -1.18
CA ARG A 2 -13.09 -16.61 0.01
C ARG A 2 -12.13 -15.43 0.24
N PRO A 3 -12.62 -14.25 0.67
CA PRO A 3 -11.74 -13.12 0.97
C PRO A 3 -10.81 -13.45 2.14
N VAL A 4 -9.74 -12.66 2.27
CA VAL A 4 -8.88 -12.63 3.45
C VAL A 4 -9.38 -11.51 4.34
N ALA A 5 -9.72 -11.78 5.60
CA ALA A 5 -9.97 -10.75 6.59
C ALA A 5 -8.68 -10.49 7.37
N SER A 6 -8.22 -9.24 7.41
CA SER A 6 -6.97 -8.84 8.05
C SER A 6 -7.07 -7.41 8.60
N GLY A 7 -5.94 -6.77 8.88
CA GLY A 7 -5.87 -5.38 9.33
C GLY A 7 -4.43 -4.89 9.44
N ASN A 8 -4.17 -4.09 10.47
CA ASN A 8 -2.87 -3.47 10.80
C ASN A 8 -1.81 -4.48 11.28
N TRP A 9 -1.57 -5.53 10.48
CA TRP A 9 -0.68 -6.64 10.79
C TRP A 9 0.75 -6.16 11.02
N GLY A 10 1.21 -6.31 12.27
CA GLY A 10 2.56 -5.94 12.70
C GLY A 10 2.78 -4.43 12.89
N CYS A 11 1.73 -3.62 12.94
CA CYS A 11 1.85 -2.16 13.07
C CYS A 11 1.64 -1.63 14.50
N GLY A 12 1.38 -2.50 15.47
CA GLY A 12 1.31 -2.16 16.89
C GLY A 12 2.69 -2.20 17.55
N VAL A 13 2.87 -3.06 18.54
CA VAL A 13 4.14 -3.24 19.28
C VAL A 13 5.34 -3.53 18.37
N PHE A 14 5.12 -4.18 17.22
CA PHE A 14 6.18 -4.46 16.25
C PHE A 14 6.59 -3.25 15.39
N GLY A 15 5.95 -2.08 15.55
CA GLY A 15 6.39 -0.82 14.95
C GLY A 15 6.31 -0.76 13.42
N GLY A 16 5.58 -1.67 12.76
CA GLY A 16 5.42 -1.67 11.31
C GLY A 16 4.65 -0.45 10.79
N ASN A 17 5.06 0.07 9.64
CA ASN A 17 4.34 1.14 8.96
C ASN A 17 3.02 0.62 8.34
N LYS A 18 1.88 1.26 8.67
CA LYS A 18 0.54 0.84 8.23
C LYS A 18 0.36 0.93 6.70
N GLU A 19 0.87 1.99 6.07
CA GLU A 19 0.80 2.17 4.60
C GLU A 19 1.57 1.07 3.86
N LEU A 20 2.79 0.77 4.33
CA LEU A 20 3.61 -0.30 3.77
C LEU A 20 2.92 -1.66 3.92
N LYS A 21 2.44 -1.97 5.12
CA LYS A 21 1.82 -3.26 5.43
C LYS A 21 0.48 -3.45 4.73
N SER A 22 -0.30 -2.40 4.51
CA SER A 22 -1.55 -2.50 3.75
C SER A 22 -1.28 -2.80 2.28
N LEU A 23 -0.33 -2.10 1.64
CA LEU A 23 0.03 -2.34 0.24
C LEU A 23 0.63 -3.73 0.02
N ILE A 24 1.48 -4.22 0.94
CA ILE A 24 1.99 -5.60 0.91
C ILE A 24 0.83 -6.61 0.92
N GLN A 25 -0.16 -6.40 1.79
CA GLN A 25 -1.32 -7.30 1.87
C GLN A 25 -2.19 -7.21 0.61
N ILE A 26 -2.39 -6.02 0.05
CA ILE A 26 -3.14 -5.82 -1.20
C ILE A 26 -2.49 -6.59 -2.36
N ILE A 27 -1.18 -6.42 -2.59
CA ILE A 27 -0.51 -7.11 -3.70
C ILE A 27 -0.42 -8.62 -3.48
N ALA A 28 -0.32 -9.08 -2.23
CA ALA A 28 -0.35 -10.50 -1.89
C ALA A 28 -1.74 -11.12 -2.16
N ALA A 29 -2.82 -10.44 -1.73
CA ALA A 29 -4.19 -10.87 -1.99
C ALA A 29 -4.50 -10.88 -3.49
N ALA A 30 -4.08 -9.85 -4.23
CA ALA A 30 -4.20 -9.77 -5.68
C ALA A 30 -3.46 -10.91 -6.38
N LYS A 31 -2.21 -11.20 -5.98
CA LYS A 31 -1.43 -12.32 -6.53
C LYS A 31 -2.11 -13.68 -6.29
N ALA A 32 -2.73 -13.84 -5.12
CA ALA A 32 -3.49 -15.04 -4.76
C ALA A 32 -4.91 -15.09 -5.37
N ARG A 33 -5.32 -14.05 -6.12
CA ARG A 33 -6.68 -13.89 -6.69
C ARG A 33 -7.78 -13.96 -5.61
N ARG A 34 -7.56 -13.31 -4.46
CA ARG A 34 -8.51 -13.24 -3.34
C ARG A 34 -8.86 -11.78 -3.05
N GLY A 35 -10.12 -11.52 -2.68
CA GLY A 35 -10.50 -10.24 -2.09
C GLY A 35 -9.85 -10.06 -0.71
N LEU A 36 -9.71 -8.80 -0.29
CA LEU A 36 -9.18 -8.42 1.02
C LEU A 36 -10.22 -7.57 1.75
N ILE A 37 -10.54 -7.96 2.99
CA ILE A 37 -11.31 -7.15 3.94
C ILE A 37 -10.29 -6.62 4.94
N TYR A 38 -10.10 -5.30 4.99
CA TYR A 38 -9.08 -4.67 5.83
C TYR A 38 -9.74 -3.93 7.00
N CYS A 39 -9.50 -4.41 8.22
CA CYS A 39 -9.99 -3.78 9.44
C CYS A 39 -8.97 -2.78 9.99
N THR A 40 -9.34 -1.51 10.06
CA THR A 40 -8.46 -0.41 10.52
C THR A 40 -8.51 -0.16 12.03
N PHE A 41 -9.41 -0.83 12.75
CA PHE A 41 -9.61 -0.68 14.21
C PHE A 41 -9.95 0.77 14.62
N HIS A 42 -11.00 1.33 14.02
CA HIS A 42 -11.51 2.69 14.27
C HIS A 42 -10.57 3.85 13.88
N ASP A 43 -9.50 3.56 13.14
CA ASP A 43 -8.63 4.58 12.55
C ASP A 43 -9.24 5.11 11.24
N LYS A 44 -10.22 6.02 11.38
CA LYS A 44 -10.95 6.57 10.23
C LYS A 44 -10.07 7.38 9.26
N PRO A 45 -9.12 8.21 9.72
CA PRO A 45 -8.20 8.91 8.81
C PRO A 45 -7.40 7.94 7.95
N PHE A 46 -6.87 6.86 8.54
CA PHE A 46 -6.14 5.85 7.78
C PHE A 46 -7.05 5.07 6.83
N GLU A 47 -8.28 4.74 7.23
CA GLU A 47 -9.27 4.09 6.36
C GLU A 47 -9.54 4.90 5.09
N THR A 48 -9.85 6.18 5.24
CA THR A 48 -10.08 7.08 4.09
C THR A 48 -8.84 7.14 3.19
N SER A 49 -7.66 7.33 3.78
CA SER A 49 -6.42 7.39 3.00
C SER A 49 -6.15 6.08 2.25
N LEU A 50 -6.36 4.93 2.88
CA LEU A 50 -6.16 3.62 2.25
C LEU A 50 -7.11 3.39 1.07
N VAL A 51 -8.38 3.79 1.20
CA VAL A 51 -9.38 3.70 0.12
C VAL A 51 -8.97 4.57 -1.05
N GLU A 52 -8.64 5.85 -0.82
CA GLU A 52 -8.19 6.78 -1.86
C GLU A 52 -6.96 6.26 -2.61
N GLN A 53 -6.01 5.65 -1.90
CA GLN A 53 -4.82 5.09 -2.54
C GLN A 53 -5.15 3.84 -3.35
N TYR A 54 -6.03 2.97 -2.85
CA TYR A 54 -6.47 1.81 -3.61
C TYR A 54 -7.21 2.22 -4.90
N GLU A 55 -8.09 3.22 -4.84
CA GLU A 55 -8.79 3.76 -6.01
C GLU A 55 -7.79 4.32 -7.04
N LYS A 56 -6.80 5.10 -6.62
CA LYS A 56 -5.73 5.58 -7.52
C LYS A 56 -4.96 4.45 -8.19
N LEU A 57 -4.65 3.37 -7.47
CA LEU A 57 -4.00 2.21 -8.07
C LEU A 57 -4.85 1.59 -9.18
N LEU A 58 -6.17 1.53 -8.98
CA LEU A 58 -7.12 1.02 -9.98
C LEU A 58 -7.21 1.95 -11.19
N GLU A 59 -7.37 3.27 -10.97
CA GLU A 59 -7.45 4.29 -12.02
C GLU A 59 -6.20 4.28 -12.90
N MET A 60 -5.02 4.11 -12.30
CA MET A 60 -3.76 4.05 -13.01
C MET A 60 -3.56 2.71 -13.75
N GLY A 61 -4.39 1.71 -13.51
CA GLY A 61 -4.17 0.35 -14.02
C GLY A 61 -2.89 -0.28 -13.47
N ALA A 62 -2.53 0.02 -12.22
CA ALA A 62 -1.28 -0.41 -11.61
C ALA A 62 -1.22 -1.94 -11.46
N THR A 63 -0.14 -2.53 -11.95
CA THR A 63 0.14 -3.96 -11.80
C THR A 63 0.79 -4.27 -10.45
N ILE A 64 0.65 -5.52 -10.01
CA ILE A 64 1.37 -6.04 -8.83
C ILE A 64 2.88 -5.76 -8.92
N GLY A 65 3.46 -5.94 -10.11
CA GLY A 65 4.89 -5.75 -10.33
C GLY A 65 5.33 -4.30 -10.19
N GLU A 66 4.54 -3.34 -10.67
CA GLU A 66 4.85 -1.91 -10.51
C GLU A 66 4.78 -1.47 -9.05
N VAL A 67 3.72 -1.85 -8.34
CA VAL A 67 3.59 -1.53 -6.90
C VAL A 67 4.74 -2.16 -6.11
N TYR A 68 5.07 -3.43 -6.38
CA TYR A 68 6.20 -4.10 -5.75
C TYR A 68 7.53 -3.37 -6.01
N ARG A 69 7.81 -3.00 -7.27
CA ARG A 69 9.02 -2.23 -7.61
C ARG A 69 9.08 -0.91 -6.85
N ALA A 70 7.97 -0.17 -6.79
CA ALA A 70 7.90 1.09 -6.05
C ALA A 70 8.15 0.90 -4.54
N LEU A 71 7.55 -0.13 -3.92
CA LEU A 71 7.81 -0.45 -2.51
C LEU A 71 9.28 -0.77 -2.24
N THR A 72 9.94 -1.53 -3.13
CA THR A 72 11.36 -1.88 -2.97
C THR A 72 12.32 -0.70 -3.16
N SER A 73 11.90 0.38 -3.82
CA SER A 73 12.71 1.58 -3.98
C SER A 73 12.52 2.61 -2.86
N PHE A 74 11.53 2.42 -1.98
CA PHE A 74 11.14 3.42 -0.98
C PHE A 74 12.28 3.78 -0.02
N HIS A 75 13.06 2.81 0.45
CA HIS A 75 14.13 3.06 1.41
C HIS A 75 15.14 4.11 0.90
N LYS A 76 15.54 4.02 -0.37
CA LYS A 76 16.46 4.98 -1.01
C LYS A 76 15.86 6.38 -1.10
N GLN A 77 14.55 6.48 -1.29
CA GLN A 77 13.87 7.75 -1.37
C GLN A 77 13.68 8.39 0.01
N LEU A 78 13.46 7.57 1.04
CA LEU A 78 13.33 8.05 2.42
C LEU A 78 14.62 8.71 2.94
N GLU A 79 15.79 8.25 2.51
CA GLU A 79 17.07 8.91 2.83
C GLU A 79 17.17 10.33 2.27
N ARG A 80 16.52 10.59 1.13
CA ARG A 80 16.50 11.89 0.46
C ARG A 80 15.39 12.80 0.99
N GLU A 81 14.25 12.21 1.33
CA GLU A 81 13.06 12.90 1.80
C GLU A 81 12.44 12.17 3.01
N PRO A 82 12.91 12.46 4.24
CA PRO A 82 12.50 11.71 5.44
C PRO A 82 11.01 11.81 5.81
N LYS A 83 10.29 12.78 5.23
CA LYS A 83 8.86 13.00 5.47
C LYS A 83 7.97 12.35 4.41
N LEU A 84 8.55 11.75 3.38
CA LEU A 84 7.80 11.14 2.29
C LEU A 84 7.03 9.90 2.80
N SER A 85 5.72 9.88 2.59
CA SER A 85 4.92 8.70 2.93
C SER A 85 5.08 7.59 1.90
N VAL A 86 4.78 6.35 2.27
CA VAL A 86 4.85 5.19 1.36
C VAL A 86 3.83 5.37 0.25
N PHE A 87 2.63 5.84 0.58
CA PHE A 87 1.57 6.14 -0.39
C PHE A 87 1.99 7.19 -1.41
N GLN A 88 2.61 8.28 -0.97
CA GLN A 88 3.13 9.32 -1.86
C GLN A 88 4.23 8.77 -2.78
N HIS A 89 5.18 8.03 -2.22
CA HIS A 89 6.26 7.42 -2.99
C HIS A 89 5.75 6.47 -4.09
N VAL A 90 4.79 5.60 -3.75
CA VAL A 90 4.19 4.68 -4.71
C VAL A 90 3.47 5.44 -5.82
N SER A 91 2.67 6.45 -5.46
CA SER A 91 1.98 7.30 -6.45
C SER A 91 2.97 7.98 -7.40
N ASN A 92 4.06 8.56 -6.86
CA ASN A 92 5.10 9.23 -7.66
C ASN A 92 5.80 8.25 -8.61
N CYS A 93 6.16 7.06 -8.14
CA CYS A 93 6.78 6.03 -8.98
C CYS A 93 5.86 5.60 -10.12
N LEU A 94 4.58 5.38 -9.82
CA LEU A 94 3.60 4.97 -10.82
C LEU A 94 3.36 6.07 -11.87
N ALA A 95 3.34 7.33 -11.46
CA ALA A 95 3.26 8.45 -12.40
C ALA A 95 4.51 8.47 -13.31
N ALA A 96 5.70 8.28 -12.75
CA ALA A 96 6.95 8.26 -13.50
C ALA A 96 7.07 7.08 -14.47
N PHE A 97 6.49 5.90 -14.17
CA PHE A 97 6.50 4.76 -15.09
C PHE A 97 5.61 4.94 -16.32
N ARG A 98 4.73 5.94 -16.29
CA ARG A 98 3.77 6.25 -17.35
C ARG A 98 4.17 7.47 -18.18
N ALA A 99 5.20 8.20 -17.76
CA ALA A 99 5.81 9.30 -18.51
C ALA A 99 6.75 8.74 -19.59
#